data_AF-A0A959Z588-F1
#
_entry.id   AF-A0A959Z588-F1
#
_cell.length_a   1.000
_cell.length_b   1.000
_cell.length_c   1.000
_cell.angle_alpha   90.00
_cell.angle_beta   90.00
_cell.angle_gamma   90.00
#
_symmetry.space_group_name_H-M   'P 1'
#
loop_
_entity.id
_entity.type
_entity.pdbx_description
1 polymer ?
#
loop_
_entity_poly.entity_id
_entity_poly.type
_entity_poly.pdbx_seq_one_letter_code
_entity_poly.pdbx_strand_id
1 'polypeptide(L)'
;MIKQIAIMTIIFVFYGGKQLIYAQNSIVERDSICNCIDEFEYHPTIKTQLGHQIEFKRIENNSQYLITWKIEDETRVYRDTFNCKIPSTYKPEFYCENDKYIVLEQYCGTGCHEIIFLPISQEQIPFSRTFVLYMDLDKELIIHCDPRAGGTELMVESISSHKLQFINPEIQCQAANPVSCIDSLNLVGDSVYIGYEIQEGILKEKWFKLN
;
A
#
# COMPACT_ATOMS: atom_id res chain seq x y z
N MET A 1 2.18 -37.64 -14.21
CA MET A 1 1.05 -38.46 -13.69
C MET A 1 0.25 -37.56 -12.74
N ILE A 2 -0.85 -36.99 -13.22
CA ILE A 2 -1.63 -35.95 -12.50
C ILE A 2 -2.70 -36.66 -11.67
N LYS A 3 -2.82 -36.33 -10.37
CA LYS A 3 -3.94 -36.77 -9.53
C LYS A 3 -5.06 -35.73 -9.61
N GLN A 4 -6.22 -36.13 -10.10
CA GLN A 4 -7.45 -35.33 -10.00
C GLN A 4 -8.04 -35.48 -8.59
N ILE A 5 -8.46 -34.38 -7.99
CA ILE A 5 -9.22 -34.36 -6.73
C ILE A 5 -10.57 -33.74 -7.06
N ALA A 6 -11.64 -34.51 -6.91
CA ALA A 6 -13.00 -34.01 -7.01
C ALA A 6 -13.41 -33.43 -5.65
N ILE A 7 -13.83 -32.17 -5.63
CA ILE A 7 -14.42 -31.53 -4.45
C ILE A 7 -15.89 -31.30 -4.75
N MET A 8 -16.76 -31.98 -4.00
CA MET A 8 -18.20 -31.81 -4.09
C MET A 8 -18.64 -30.79 -3.04
N THR A 9 -19.11 -29.63 -3.49
CA THR A 9 -19.66 -28.59 -2.60
C THR A 9 -21.17 -28.71 -2.61
N ILE A 10 -21.76 -29.00 -1.44
CA ILE A 10 -23.21 -29.01 -1.25
C ILE A 10 -23.61 -27.67 -0.63
N ILE A 11 -24.44 -26.90 -1.33
CA ILE A 11 -24.96 -25.63 -0.83
C ILE A 11 -26.41 -25.84 -0.41
N PHE A 12 -26.72 -25.46 0.84
CA PHE A 12 -28.07 -25.46 1.37
C PHE A 12 -28.62 -24.04 1.34
N VAL A 13 -29.72 -23.83 0.61
CA VAL A 13 -30.42 -22.54 0.58
C VAL A 13 -31.82 -22.75 1.14
N PHE A 14 -32.18 -21.91 2.12
CA PHE A 14 -33.51 -21.92 2.74
C PHE A 14 -34.30 -20.70 2.26
N TYR A 15 -35.43 -20.95 1.59
CA TYR A 15 -36.36 -19.90 1.19
C TYR A 15 -37.79 -20.33 1.56
N GLY A 16 -38.48 -19.56 2.40
CA GLY A 16 -39.87 -19.82 2.78
C GLY A 16 -40.14 -21.16 3.49
N GLY A 17 -39.17 -21.72 4.22
CA GLY A 17 -39.36 -22.94 5.04
C GLY A 17 -39.30 -24.27 4.28
N LYS A 18 -38.89 -24.29 3.00
CA LYS A 18 -38.57 -25.52 2.27
C LYS A 18 -37.08 -25.55 1.91
N GLN A 19 -36.48 -26.73 2.07
CA GLN A 19 -35.07 -26.98 1.74
C GLN A 19 -34.97 -27.50 0.31
N LEU A 20 -34.19 -26.83 -0.54
CA LEU A 20 -33.83 -27.29 -1.88
C LEU A 20 -32.32 -27.58 -1.89
N ILE A 21 -31.93 -28.76 -2.38
CA ILE A 21 -30.55 -29.20 -2.47
C ILE A 21 -30.12 -29.12 -3.93
N TYR A 22 -29.10 -28.31 -4.20
CA TYR A 22 -28.43 -28.27 -5.49
C TYR A 22 -27.04 -28.86 -5.34
N ALA A 23 -26.74 -29.92 -6.09
CA ALA A 23 -25.41 -30.47 -6.23
C ALA A 23 -24.85 -30.05 -7.59
N GLN A 24 -23.80 -29.23 -7.59
CA GLN A 24 -23.11 -28.81 -8.80
C GLN A 24 -21.72 -29.45 -8.82
N ASN A 25 -21.48 -30.33 -9.77
CA ASN A 25 -20.17 -30.93 -9.99
C ASN A 25 -19.35 -29.99 -10.88
N SER A 26 -18.46 -29.20 -10.28
CA SER A 26 -17.42 -28.49 -11.03
C SER A 26 -16.16 -29.35 -11.08
N ILE A 27 -15.86 -29.89 -12.27
CA ILE A 27 -14.51 -30.39 -12.58
C ILE A 27 -13.66 -29.15 -12.78
N VAL A 28 -12.84 -28.80 -11.79
CA VAL A 28 -11.81 -27.77 -11.95
C VAL A 28 -10.61 -28.45 -12.58
N GLU A 29 -10.49 -28.36 -13.90
CA GLU A 29 -9.22 -28.62 -14.58
C GLU A 29 -8.19 -27.64 -14.04
N ARG A 30 -7.21 -28.15 -13.28
CA ARG A 30 -5.97 -27.41 -13.01
C ARG A 30 -5.16 -27.40 -14.30
N ASP A 31 -5.50 -26.49 -15.20
CA ASP A 31 -4.51 -25.92 -16.10
C ASP A 31 -3.68 -24.91 -15.30
N SER A 32 -2.78 -25.44 -14.49
CA SER A 32 -1.65 -24.69 -13.94
C SER A 32 -0.65 -24.45 -15.06
N ILE A 33 -1.02 -23.59 -16.00
CA ILE A 33 -0.10 -22.90 -16.88
C ILE A 33 -0.58 -21.45 -16.91
N CYS A 34 -0.22 -20.68 -15.89
CA CYS A 34 0.03 -19.27 -16.13
C CYS A 34 1.18 -19.24 -17.14
N ASN A 35 0.83 -19.27 -18.43
CA ASN A 35 1.69 -18.82 -19.50
C ASN A 35 1.86 -17.32 -19.25
N CYS A 36 2.77 -16.98 -18.33
CA CYS A 36 3.27 -15.63 -18.24
C CYS A 36 4.01 -15.40 -19.55
N ILE A 37 3.33 -14.72 -20.46
CA ILE A 37 3.97 -14.11 -21.61
C ILE A 37 5.13 -13.28 -21.05
N ASP A 38 6.36 -13.68 -21.37
CA ASP A 38 7.62 -13.06 -20.95
C ASP A 38 7.87 -11.68 -21.60
N GLU A 39 6.84 -10.99 -22.12
CA GLU A 39 7.01 -9.87 -23.06
C GLU A 39 6.72 -8.47 -22.52
N PHE A 40 6.39 -8.29 -21.24
CA PHE A 40 6.30 -6.93 -20.68
C PHE A 40 7.55 -6.59 -19.89
N GLU A 41 8.59 -6.20 -20.63
CA GLU A 41 9.68 -5.39 -20.08
C GLU A 41 9.07 -4.12 -19.48
N TYR A 42 9.01 -4.06 -18.14
CA TYR A 42 8.57 -2.88 -17.43
C TYR A 42 9.74 -1.90 -17.40
N HIS A 43 9.86 -1.08 -18.46
CA HIS A 43 10.83 0.01 -18.52
C HIS A 43 10.20 1.39 -18.55
N PRO A 44 9.31 1.77 -17.61
CA PRO A 44 8.96 3.16 -17.49
C PRO A 44 10.20 3.93 -17.02
N THR A 45 10.63 4.85 -17.86
CA THR A 45 11.30 6.05 -17.37
C THR A 45 10.20 7.07 -17.08
N ILE A 46 10.13 7.56 -15.86
CA ILE A 46 9.21 8.63 -15.47
C ILE A 46 10.03 9.92 -15.39
N LYS A 47 9.53 10.98 -16.00
CA LYS A 47 9.99 12.35 -15.74
C LYS A 47 8.96 13.04 -14.86
N THR A 48 9.42 13.58 -13.75
CA THR A 48 8.56 14.28 -12.79
C THR A 48 8.32 15.73 -13.25
N GLN A 49 7.43 16.45 -12.55
CA GLN A 49 7.10 17.84 -12.85
C GLN A 49 8.28 18.79 -12.58
N LEU A 50 9.11 18.49 -11.58
CA LEU A 50 10.37 19.19 -11.29
C LEU A 50 11.53 18.74 -12.20
N GLY A 51 11.27 17.83 -13.14
CA GLY A 51 12.25 17.39 -14.13
C GLY A 51 13.19 16.28 -13.66
N HIS A 52 12.94 15.67 -12.49
CA HIS A 52 13.69 14.50 -12.04
C HIS A 52 13.36 13.28 -12.90
N GLN A 53 14.31 12.37 -13.03
CA GLN A 53 14.14 11.15 -13.82
C GLN A 53 14.16 9.93 -12.88
N ILE A 54 13.11 9.11 -12.95
CA ILE A 54 12.99 7.84 -12.22
C ILE A 54 13.05 6.72 -13.27
N GLU A 55 13.86 5.70 -13.02
CA GLU A 55 14.03 4.55 -13.90
C GLU A 55 13.85 3.25 -13.08
N PHE A 56 13.02 2.34 -13.58
CA PHE A 56 12.85 1.01 -12.99
C PHE A 56 13.75 0.01 -13.72
N LYS A 57 14.83 -0.40 -13.05
CA LYS A 57 15.88 -1.25 -13.64
C LYS A 57 15.66 -2.71 -13.26
N ARG A 58 15.49 -3.58 -14.25
CA ARG A 58 15.39 -5.03 -14.04
C ARG A 58 16.70 -5.59 -13.48
N ILE A 59 16.60 -6.47 -12.49
CA ILE A 59 17.71 -7.33 -12.04
C ILE A 59 17.71 -8.58 -12.92
N GLU A 60 18.86 -8.92 -13.51
CA GLU A 60 18.98 -10.05 -14.43
C GLU A 60 18.42 -11.35 -13.82
N ASN A 61 17.73 -12.15 -14.65
CA ASN A 61 17.18 -13.49 -14.35
C ASN A 61 16.02 -13.58 -13.35
N ASN A 62 15.68 -12.50 -12.65
CA ASN A 62 14.51 -12.46 -11.79
C ASN A 62 13.56 -11.38 -12.32
N SER A 63 12.24 -11.57 -12.24
CA SER A 63 11.28 -10.48 -12.54
C SER A 63 11.26 -9.39 -11.46
N GLN A 64 12.42 -9.13 -10.87
CA GLN A 64 12.67 -8.15 -9.83
C GLN A 64 13.24 -6.89 -10.45
N TYR A 65 12.84 -5.75 -9.89
CA TYR A 65 13.22 -4.43 -10.36
C TYR A 65 13.71 -3.59 -9.19
N LEU A 66 14.70 -2.75 -9.47
CA LEU A 66 15.20 -1.70 -8.60
C LEU A 66 14.64 -0.37 -9.06
N ILE A 67 14.41 0.52 -8.10
CA ILE A 67 14.11 1.92 -8.39
C ILE A 67 15.42 2.67 -8.40
N THR A 68 15.66 3.41 -9.48
CA THR A 68 16.77 4.35 -9.58
C THR A 68 16.25 5.73 -9.92
N TRP A 69 16.91 6.78 -9.45
CA TRP A 69 16.55 8.15 -9.80
C TRP A 69 17.80 9.01 -9.95
N LYS A 70 17.71 10.05 -10.77
CA LYS A 70 18.82 10.97 -11.04
C LYS A 70 18.69 12.24 -10.23
N ILE A 71 19.81 12.65 -9.64
CA ILE A 71 19.99 13.93 -8.97
C ILE A 71 21.21 14.56 -9.60
N GLU A 72 21.01 15.67 -10.32
CA GLU A 72 22.05 16.26 -11.15
C GLU A 72 22.66 15.18 -12.08
N ASP A 73 23.97 14.95 -11.99
CA ASP A 73 24.69 13.93 -12.77
C ASP A 73 24.84 12.58 -12.03
N GLU A 74 24.33 12.44 -10.81
CA GLU A 74 24.43 11.21 -10.02
C GLU A 74 23.17 10.35 -10.14
N THR A 75 23.36 9.04 -10.36
CA THR A 75 22.28 8.05 -10.29
C THR A 75 22.24 7.40 -8.91
N ARG A 76 21.11 7.51 -8.22
CA ARG A 76 20.84 6.89 -6.92
C ARG A 76 19.97 5.65 -7.06
N VAL A 77 20.02 4.80 -6.06
CA VAL A 77 19.37 3.47 -6.07
C VAL A 77 18.62 3.25 -4.77
N TYR A 78 17.35 2.86 -4.87
CA TYR A 78 16.58 2.33 -3.76
C TYR A 78 16.89 0.84 -3.68
N ARG A 79 17.39 0.41 -2.52
CA ARG A 79 17.97 -0.92 -2.40
C ARG A 79 16.93 -2.03 -2.39
N ASP A 80 15.70 -1.71 -2.00
CA ASP A 80 14.63 -2.69 -1.99
C ASP A 80 14.12 -2.94 -3.40
N THR A 81 13.80 -4.20 -3.65
CA THR A 81 13.34 -4.68 -4.95
C THR A 81 11.85 -4.95 -4.92
N PHE A 82 11.16 -4.72 -6.03
CA PHE A 82 9.78 -5.14 -6.20
C PHE A 82 9.67 -6.14 -7.36
N ASN A 83 8.65 -7.00 -7.31
CA ASN A 83 8.39 -7.98 -8.35
C ASN A 83 7.43 -7.38 -9.39
N CYS A 84 7.62 -7.66 -10.68
CA CYS A 84 6.72 -7.22 -11.76
C CYS A 84 5.76 -8.32 -12.27
N LYS A 85 5.83 -9.55 -11.73
CA LYS A 85 4.86 -10.62 -12.02
C LYS A 85 3.53 -10.44 -11.30
N ILE A 86 3.36 -9.34 -10.60
CA ILE A 86 2.14 -8.95 -9.88
C ILE A 86 1.31 -7.99 -10.76
N PRO A 87 0.00 -7.86 -10.53
CA PRO A 87 -0.85 -6.95 -11.29
C PRO A 87 -0.29 -5.53 -11.30
N SER A 88 -0.58 -4.74 -12.36
CA SER A 88 -0.04 -3.39 -12.53
C SER A 88 -0.24 -2.49 -11.32
N THR A 89 -1.35 -2.65 -10.61
CA THR A 89 -1.68 -1.91 -9.38
C THR A 89 -0.63 -2.06 -8.28
N TYR A 90 0.18 -3.13 -8.30
CA TYR A 90 1.18 -3.40 -7.29
C TYR A 90 2.59 -2.90 -7.67
N LYS A 91 2.71 -2.17 -8.79
CA LYS A 91 3.98 -1.56 -9.19
C LYS A 91 4.08 -0.17 -8.56
N PRO A 92 5.27 0.26 -8.12
CA PRO A 92 5.45 1.64 -7.69
C PRO A 92 5.19 2.60 -8.85
N GLU A 93 4.38 3.62 -8.59
CA GLU A 93 4.03 4.69 -9.52
C GLU A 93 4.37 6.04 -8.90
N PHE A 94 4.68 7.03 -9.74
CA PHE A 94 4.91 8.39 -9.27
C PHE A 94 3.63 8.96 -8.65
N TYR A 95 3.76 9.47 -7.43
CA TYR A 95 2.62 10.03 -6.68
C TYR A 95 2.71 11.56 -6.63
N CYS A 96 3.78 12.10 -6.04
CA CYS A 96 4.04 13.53 -5.98
C CYS A 96 5.52 13.82 -5.69
N GLU A 97 5.89 15.09 -5.60
CA GLU A 97 7.24 15.53 -5.25
C GLU A 97 7.25 16.94 -4.67
N ASN A 98 8.35 17.29 -4.00
CA ASN A 98 8.75 18.65 -3.67
C ASN A 98 10.26 18.83 -3.85
N ASP A 99 10.82 19.93 -3.35
CA ASP A 99 12.25 20.23 -3.42
C ASP A 99 13.15 19.28 -2.61
N LYS A 100 12.57 18.43 -1.76
CA LYS A 100 13.29 17.50 -0.88
C LYS A 100 13.09 16.03 -1.22
N TYR A 101 11.93 15.65 -1.73
CA TYR A 101 11.57 14.25 -1.97
C TYR A 101 10.80 14.07 -3.27
N ILE A 102 11.09 12.97 -3.96
CA ILE A 102 10.20 12.35 -4.93
C ILE A 102 9.48 11.22 -4.20
N VAL A 103 8.17 11.12 -4.37
CA VAL A 103 7.36 10.11 -3.70
C VAL A 103 6.75 9.16 -4.72
N LEU A 104 6.92 7.86 -4.46
CA LEU A 104 6.22 6.80 -5.17
C LEU A 104 5.17 6.16 -4.26
N GLU A 105 4.05 5.76 -4.86
CA GLU A 105 3.03 4.94 -4.20
C GLU A 105 3.03 3.53 -4.80
N GLN A 106 2.87 2.52 -3.96
CA GLN A 106 2.73 1.13 -4.34
C GLN A 106 1.60 0.47 -3.55
N TYR A 107 0.69 -0.23 -4.22
CA TYR A 107 -0.33 -1.03 -3.53
C TYR A 107 0.21 -2.44 -3.26
N CYS A 108 -0.03 -2.97 -2.07
CA CYS A 108 0.44 -4.30 -1.64
C CYS A 108 -0.70 -5.28 -1.30
N GLY A 109 -1.96 -4.89 -1.52
CA GLY A 109 -3.14 -5.72 -1.28
C GLY A 109 -4.28 -4.91 -0.68
N THR A 110 -5.32 -5.58 -0.16
CA THR A 110 -6.50 -4.92 0.43
C THR A 110 -6.10 -4.00 1.59
N GLY A 111 -6.27 -2.69 1.39
CA GLY A 111 -5.93 -1.67 2.40
C GLY A 111 -4.43 -1.56 2.70
N CYS A 112 -3.58 -2.17 1.88
CA CYS A 112 -2.12 -2.12 2.02
C CYS A 112 -1.56 -1.18 0.95
N HIS A 113 -1.03 -0.05 1.41
CA HIS A 113 -0.38 0.96 0.59
C HIS A 113 1.00 1.21 1.16
N GLU A 114 2.01 1.27 0.30
CA GLU A 114 3.38 1.62 0.62
C GLU A 114 3.74 2.92 -0.08
N ILE A 115 4.31 3.85 0.68
CA ILE A 115 4.85 5.10 0.16
C ILE A 115 6.36 5.04 0.27
N ILE A 116 7.05 5.28 -0.85
CA ILE A 116 8.50 5.26 -0.96
C ILE A 116 8.99 6.69 -1.16
N PHE A 117 9.84 7.15 -0.25
CA PHE A 117 10.47 8.47 -0.27
C PHE A 117 11.86 8.37 -0.87
N LEU A 118 12.07 9.04 -2.01
CA LEU A 118 13.34 9.15 -2.70
C LEU A 118 13.91 10.56 -2.48
N PRO A 119 14.88 10.75 -1.56
CA PRO A 119 15.37 12.07 -1.22
C PRO A 119 16.18 12.69 -2.36
N ILE A 120 16.04 14.02 -2.50
CA ILE A 120 16.84 14.85 -3.39
C ILE A 120 18.21 15.16 -2.78
N SER A 121 18.30 15.25 -1.45
CA SER A 121 19.61 15.41 -0.78
C SER A 121 20.41 14.10 -0.77
N GLN A 122 21.70 14.18 -1.12
CA GLN A 122 22.65 13.06 -1.06
C GLN A 122 22.87 12.54 0.37
N GLU A 123 22.71 13.40 1.37
CA GLU A 123 22.94 13.05 2.79
C GLU A 123 21.82 12.19 3.37
N GLN A 124 20.64 12.20 2.75
CA GLN A 124 19.48 11.45 3.20
C GLN A 124 19.39 10.10 2.51
N ILE A 125 18.91 9.09 3.25
CA ILE A 125 18.74 7.72 2.75
C ILE A 125 17.27 7.55 2.36
N PRO A 126 16.97 6.90 1.21
CA PRO A 126 15.59 6.59 0.86
C PRO A 126 14.95 5.64 1.88
N PHE A 127 13.65 5.76 2.07
CA PHE A 127 12.90 4.92 3.00
C PHE A 127 11.46 4.72 2.52
N SER A 128 10.77 3.72 3.05
CA SER A 128 9.36 3.53 2.80
C SER A 128 8.54 3.38 4.08
N ARG A 129 7.24 3.60 3.96
CA ARG A 129 6.26 3.36 5.01
C ARG A 129 5.05 2.65 4.45
N THR A 130 4.58 1.64 5.15
CA THR A 130 3.35 0.93 4.84
C THR A 130 2.19 1.50 5.64
N PHE A 131 0.97 1.32 5.14
CA PHE A 131 -0.27 1.82 5.75
C PHE A 131 -0.26 3.34 5.96
N VAL A 132 0.31 4.09 5.01
CA VAL A 132 0.22 5.56 5.01
C VAL A 132 -1.19 5.97 4.62
N LEU A 133 -1.78 6.80 5.47
CA LEU A 133 -3.17 7.28 5.36
C LEU A 133 -3.25 8.73 4.93
N TYR A 134 -2.21 9.48 5.25
CA TYR A 134 -2.11 10.90 4.93
C TYR A 134 -0.64 11.29 4.83
N MET A 135 -0.36 12.21 3.93
CA MET A 135 0.97 12.78 3.73
C MET A 135 0.84 14.26 3.38
N ASP A 136 1.69 15.07 4.00
CA ASP A 136 1.85 16.50 3.72
C ASP A 136 3.35 16.77 3.60
N LEU A 137 3.85 16.79 2.36
CA LEU A 137 5.26 16.96 2.06
C LEU A 137 5.79 18.34 2.46
N ASP A 138 4.95 19.37 2.36
CA ASP A 138 5.34 20.75 2.71
C ASP A 138 5.54 20.91 4.21
N LYS A 139 4.72 20.22 5.01
CA LYS A 139 4.91 20.15 6.48
C LYS A 139 5.87 19.05 6.94
N GLU A 140 6.40 18.25 6.01
CA GLU A 140 7.24 17.09 6.29
C GLU A 140 6.61 16.07 7.25
N LEU A 141 5.32 15.78 7.07
CA LEU A 141 4.57 14.88 7.95
C LEU A 141 3.87 13.77 7.17
N ILE A 142 3.81 12.59 7.79
CA ILE A 142 2.94 11.49 7.39
C ILE A 142 2.14 10.98 8.59
N ILE A 143 0.98 10.42 8.30
CA ILE A 143 0.18 9.69 9.27
C ILE A 143 0.00 8.27 8.73
N HIS A 144 0.41 7.29 9.52
CA HIS A 144 0.40 5.89 9.12
C HIS A 144 0.16 4.97 10.31
N CYS A 145 -0.09 3.69 10.05
CA CYS A 145 -0.23 2.70 11.12
C CYS A 145 1.13 2.12 11.56
N ASP A 146 1.22 1.66 12.82
CA ASP A 146 2.36 0.85 13.28
C ASP A 146 2.27 -0.56 12.69
N PRO A 147 3.18 -0.97 11.80
CA PRO A 147 3.17 -2.34 11.27
C PRO A 147 3.43 -3.39 12.37
N ARG A 148 4.12 -3.03 13.46
CA ARG A 148 4.43 -3.93 14.58
C ARG A 148 3.22 -4.18 15.47
N ALA A 149 2.29 -3.23 15.55
CA ALA A 149 1.02 -3.38 16.25
C ALA A 149 -0.07 -3.98 15.34
N GLY A 150 0.31 -4.68 14.26
CA GLY A 150 -0.64 -5.25 13.30
C GLY A 150 -1.46 -4.19 12.57
N GLY A 151 -0.95 -2.98 12.43
CA GLY A 151 -1.66 -1.86 11.80
C GLY A 151 -2.72 -1.20 12.69
N THR A 152 -2.74 -1.49 14.00
CA THR A 152 -3.81 -1.03 14.89
C THR A 152 -3.60 0.32 15.55
N GLU A 153 -2.34 0.75 15.65
CA GLU A 153 -1.98 2.03 16.24
C GLU A 153 -1.68 3.05 15.16
N LEU A 154 -2.21 4.26 15.29
CA LEU A 154 -1.90 5.37 14.40
C LEU A 154 -0.73 6.17 14.93
N MET A 155 0.14 6.63 14.04
CA MET A 155 1.24 7.52 14.40
C MET A 155 1.41 8.62 13.38
N VAL A 156 1.87 9.77 13.89
CA VAL A 156 2.40 10.86 13.08
C VAL A 156 3.91 10.73 13.06
N GLU A 157 4.50 10.81 11.88
CA GLU A 157 5.95 10.81 11.69
C GLU A 157 6.40 12.07 10.96
N SER A 158 7.48 12.68 11.46
CA SER A 158 8.25 13.67 10.69
C SER A 158 9.11 12.96 9.66
N ILE A 159 8.91 13.26 8.39
CA ILE A 159 9.61 12.66 7.24
C ILE A 159 11.13 12.85 7.37
N SER A 160 11.58 14.04 7.77
CA SER A 160 13.00 14.39 7.83
C SER A 160 13.72 13.86 9.07
N SER A 161 13.04 13.80 10.22
CA SER A 161 13.65 13.41 11.50
C SER A 161 13.33 11.99 11.95
N HIS A 162 12.37 11.32 11.30
CA HIS A 162 11.79 10.04 11.69
C HIS A 162 11.25 10.01 13.13
N LYS A 163 10.97 11.18 13.72
CA LYS A 163 10.37 11.28 15.04
C LYS A 163 8.91 10.86 14.95
N LEU A 164 8.53 9.95 15.84
CA LEU A 164 7.19 9.39 15.91
C LEU A 164 6.43 9.97 17.10
N GLN A 165 5.16 10.32 16.87
CA GLN A 165 4.18 10.60 17.91
C GLN A 165 2.99 9.65 17.71
N PHE A 166 2.75 8.79 18.68
CA PHE A 166 1.56 7.94 18.67
C PHE A 166 0.31 8.79 18.86
N ILE A 167 -0.65 8.60 17.95
CA ILE A 167 -2.03 8.97 18.16
C ILE A 167 -2.62 7.73 18.84
N ASN A 168 -3.03 7.85 20.11
CA ASN A 168 -3.75 6.76 20.79
C ASN A 168 -5.26 7.06 20.73
N PRO A 169 -5.94 6.74 19.63
CA PRO A 169 -7.36 6.63 19.69
C PRO A 169 -7.71 5.33 20.42
N GLU A 170 -8.63 5.42 21.36
CA GLU A 170 -9.54 4.31 21.65
C GLU A 170 -10.46 4.07 20.42
N ILE A 171 -9.88 3.84 19.22
CA ILE A 171 -10.61 3.46 18.02
C ILE A 171 -10.97 1.99 18.20
N GLN A 172 -12.22 1.74 18.55
CA GLN A 172 -12.80 0.41 18.54
C GLN A 172 -13.30 0.11 17.13
N CYS A 173 -12.38 -0.26 16.25
CA CYS A 173 -12.70 -0.71 14.91
C CYS A 173 -13.05 -2.21 14.93
N GLN A 174 -14.18 -2.60 14.35
CA GLN A 174 -14.53 -4.02 14.19
C GLN A 174 -13.82 -4.70 13.01
N ALA A 175 -13.29 -3.92 12.05
CA ALA A 175 -12.57 -4.47 10.91
C ALA A 175 -11.22 -5.07 11.33
N ALA A 176 -10.75 -6.05 10.55
CA ALA A 176 -9.45 -6.69 10.78
C ALA A 176 -8.25 -5.72 10.61
N ASN A 177 -8.45 -4.59 9.93
CA ASN A 177 -7.46 -3.54 9.76
C ASN A 177 -8.08 -2.19 10.14
N PRO A 178 -7.58 -1.48 11.15
CA PRO A 178 -8.11 -0.18 11.57
C PRO A 178 -8.10 0.90 10.51
N VAL A 179 -7.24 0.79 9.49
CA VAL A 179 -7.30 1.63 8.28
C VAL A 179 -8.69 1.58 7.62
N SER A 180 -9.33 0.41 7.62
CA SER A 180 -10.65 0.23 6.99
C SER A 180 -11.79 0.91 7.76
N CYS A 181 -11.56 1.33 9.00
CA CYS A 181 -12.53 2.10 9.77
C CYS A 181 -12.31 3.61 9.67
N ILE A 182 -11.22 4.08 9.07
CA ILE A 182 -10.96 5.52 8.97
C ILE A 182 -11.68 6.04 7.73
N ASP A 183 -12.70 6.86 7.95
CA ASP A 183 -13.50 7.48 6.91
C ASP A 183 -12.85 8.78 6.42
N SER A 184 -12.31 9.57 7.34
CA SER A 184 -11.69 10.85 7.03
C SER A 184 -10.52 11.16 7.95
N LEU A 185 -9.48 11.77 7.38
CA LEU A 185 -8.29 12.17 8.11
C LEU A 185 -7.79 13.50 7.54
N ASN A 186 -7.60 14.49 8.41
CA ASN A 186 -7.18 15.82 8.01
C ASN A 186 -6.19 16.41 9.02
N LEU A 187 -5.23 17.20 8.53
CA LEU A 187 -4.30 17.97 9.35
C LEU A 187 -4.68 19.45 9.32
N VAL A 188 -5.07 20.01 10.47
CA VAL A 188 -5.46 21.43 10.61
C VAL A 188 -4.58 22.08 11.66
N GLY A 189 -3.65 22.94 11.20
CA GLY A 189 -2.59 23.47 12.06
C GLY A 189 -1.78 22.34 12.70
N ASP A 190 -1.64 22.39 14.02
CA ASP A 190 -0.94 21.39 14.83
C ASP A 190 -1.90 20.32 15.37
N SER A 191 -2.98 20.02 14.64
CA SER A 191 -3.98 19.04 15.09
C SER A 191 -4.42 18.12 13.97
N VAL A 192 -4.55 16.84 14.30
CA VAL A 192 -5.07 15.80 13.41
C VAL A 192 -6.54 15.56 13.76
N TYR A 193 -7.40 15.71 12.78
CA TYR A 193 -8.78 15.28 12.80
C TYR A 193 -8.88 13.87 12.23
N ILE A 194 -9.60 12.99 12.93
CA ILE A 194 -9.87 11.61 12.49
C ILE A 194 -11.36 11.35 12.63
N GLY A 195 -12.04 11.10 11.52
CA GLY A 195 -13.37 10.51 11.44
C GLY A 195 -13.26 9.00 11.21
N TYR A 196 -13.97 8.20 12.01
CA TYR A 196 -13.90 6.75 11.94
C TYR A 196 -15.23 6.06 12.26
N GLU A 197 -15.49 4.94 11.59
CA GLU A 197 -16.67 4.10 11.81
C GLU A 197 -16.38 3.03 12.88
N ILE A 198 -17.25 2.92 13.88
CA ILE A 198 -17.11 1.89 14.93
C ILE A 198 -17.92 0.62 14.64
N GLN A 199 -19.17 0.75 14.16
CA GLN A 199 -20.12 -0.32 13.85
C GLN A 199 -21.20 0.21 12.91
N GLU A 200 -21.54 -0.54 11.85
CA GLU A 200 -22.74 -0.37 11.00
C GLU A 200 -23.16 1.09 10.72
N GLY A 201 -22.24 1.90 10.21
CA GLY A 201 -22.47 3.29 9.80
C GLY A 201 -22.40 4.33 10.92
N ILE A 202 -22.07 3.94 12.15
CA ILE A 202 -21.88 4.90 13.26
C ILE A 202 -20.49 5.54 13.15
N LEU A 203 -20.49 6.79 12.70
CA LEU A 203 -19.30 7.64 12.61
C LEU A 203 -18.99 8.31 13.96
N LYS A 204 -17.72 8.32 14.33
CA LYS A 204 -17.14 9.09 15.45
C LYS A 204 -16.04 9.99 14.93
N GLU A 205 -15.81 11.08 15.65
CA GLU A 205 -14.79 12.07 15.30
C GLU A 205 -13.92 12.36 16.52
N LYS A 206 -12.62 12.55 16.29
CA LYS A 206 -11.69 12.93 17.35
C LYS A 206 -10.58 13.83 16.81
N TRP A 207 -10.19 14.78 17.65
CA TRP A 207 -9.07 15.69 17.41
C TRP A 207 -7.88 15.30 18.28
N PHE A 208 -6.69 15.35 17.71
CA PHE A 208 -5.43 15.04 18.39
C PHE A 208 -4.44 16.16 18.17
N LYS A 209 -3.89 16.70 19.26
CA LYS A 209 -2.88 17.76 19.18
C LYS A 209 -1.49 17.13 18.97
N LEU A 210 -0.75 17.66 18.01
CA LEU A 210 0.65 17.34 17.76
C LEU A 210 1.54 18.14 18.73
N ASN A 211 2.60 17.50 19.21
CA ASN A 211 3.54 18.07 20.18
C ASN A 211 4.86 18.47 19.52
#